data_AF-A0A7D9JBH1-F1
#
_entry.id   AF-A0A7D9JBH1-F1
#
_cell.length_a   1.000
_cell.length_b   1.000
_cell.length_c   1.000
_cell.angle_alpha   90.00
_cell.angle_beta   90.00
_cell.angle_gamma   90.00
#
_symmetry.space_group_name_H-M   'P 1'
#
loop_
_entity.id
_entity.type
_entity.pdbx_description
1 polymer ?
#
loop_
_entity_poly.entity_id
_entity_poly.type
_entity_poly.pdbx_seq_one_letter_code
_entity_poly.pdbx_strand_id
1 'polypeptide(L)'
;MFSKLGGGSCDGELRPDIAECSDNGTSNRKLAFQNLLRRYYHQVTHGCGNAKCENKSCAQNRPAPVGNDEGAAIALQLVKERANLCVGELPKVSEKQKEPPKVQEKEEIFLTEEKLDEVITSCEQENNFKPLVSLLGDVFTKSASLNNSFPLQSNNDEGVDLKSVKKMYETLFNLQNSAIENTLINSLGTLSTDIEVELKRKAYVVNNTNYFKQFIIIFENPYLNQPEYLENALPCFCKAVSLLPLNIQVPLVQEWSKHSRDSLRKKVETVQHLITLRVIDGPSSNSISSTVNEDPVIAHATKCLKLFYYASLLGGKFDKLSSTEEPMAMDVGESDEDATLVKRLELDVLDCREPLLPFDEFINDPLNEEIAVDRDFTLYKTKEGFSFMECNCILTTHIKSVWMVYDNRVHMLQERRLTHIYSLLRGQQPTPYLKLTVQRDNLIQDALVNVSLNYY
;
A
#
# COMPACT_ATOMS: atom_id res chain seq x y z
N MET A 1 -29.72 45.42 -1.12
CA MET A 1 -30.33 46.28 -2.16
C MET A 1 -29.25 46.64 -3.17
N PHE A 2 -29.17 45.96 -4.31
CA PHE A 2 -28.76 46.59 -5.57
C PHE A 2 -29.43 45.82 -6.72
N SER A 3 -30.08 46.60 -7.56
CA SER A 3 -31.20 46.28 -8.44
C SER A 3 -30.76 45.80 -9.82
N LYS A 4 -31.59 44.93 -10.42
CA LYS A 4 -31.59 44.60 -11.85
C LYS A 4 -32.10 45.79 -12.67
N LEU A 5 -31.28 46.32 -13.58
CA LEU A 5 -31.58 47.03 -14.84
C LEU A 5 -30.25 46.98 -15.63
N GLY A 6 -30.11 46.68 -16.92
CA GLY A 6 -31.00 46.65 -18.07
C GLY A 6 -30.26 47.34 -19.23
N GLY A 7 -29.87 46.59 -20.27
CA GLY A 7 -29.62 47.06 -21.66
C GLY A 7 -28.32 47.84 -21.97
N GLY A 8 -27.44 47.24 -22.77
CA GLY A 8 -26.30 47.91 -23.42
C GLY A 8 -25.46 46.92 -24.23
N SER A 9 -25.48 47.06 -25.55
CA SER A 9 -24.99 46.09 -26.54
C SER A 9 -23.52 46.31 -26.89
N CYS A 10 -22.68 45.27 -26.75
CA CYS A 10 -21.41 45.12 -27.46
C CYS A 10 -21.21 43.63 -27.80
N ASP A 11 -21.55 43.27 -29.03
CA ASP A 11 -20.94 42.23 -29.88
C ASP A 11 -20.44 40.92 -29.22
N GLY A 12 -21.35 39.94 -29.16
CA GLY A 12 -21.33 38.81 -30.09
C GLY A 12 -20.03 38.01 -30.31
N GLU A 13 -19.36 37.55 -29.26
CA GLU A 13 -18.52 36.35 -29.36
C GLU A 13 -19.02 35.28 -28.36
N LEU A 14 -19.23 34.07 -28.90
CA LEU A 14 -19.91 32.95 -28.26
C LEU A 14 -19.35 32.61 -26.86
N ARG A 15 -20.26 32.48 -25.89
CA ARG A 15 -20.00 31.88 -24.58
C ARG A 15 -19.68 30.40 -24.77
N PRO A 16 -18.53 29.88 -24.29
CA PRO A 16 -18.41 28.45 -24.06
C PRO A 16 -19.18 28.14 -22.77
N ASP A 17 -20.45 27.78 -22.95
CA ASP A 17 -21.25 27.19 -21.88
C ASP A 17 -20.58 25.89 -21.43
N ILE A 18 -20.43 25.74 -20.11
CA ILE A 18 -20.05 24.48 -19.48
C ILE A 18 -21.26 23.55 -19.56
N ALA A 19 -21.54 23.01 -20.74
CA ALA A 19 -22.38 21.84 -20.96
C ALA A 19 -22.29 21.42 -22.45
N GLU A 20 -21.55 20.34 -22.67
CA GLU A 20 -21.61 19.35 -23.77
C GLU A 20 -20.22 19.03 -24.31
N CYS A 21 -19.53 18.12 -23.63
CA CYS A 21 -18.52 17.26 -24.24
C CYS A 21 -18.58 15.90 -23.56
N SER A 22 -18.86 14.90 -24.39
CA SER A 22 -18.95 13.47 -24.11
C SER A 22 -17.72 12.92 -23.38
N ASP A 23 -17.92 11.76 -22.75
CA ASP A 23 -16.92 10.95 -22.06
C ASP A 23 -15.56 10.91 -22.79
N ASN A 24 -14.62 11.73 -22.32
CA ASN A 24 -13.18 11.50 -22.37
C ASN A 24 -12.43 12.56 -21.55
N GLY A 25 -11.79 12.13 -20.45
CA GLY A 25 -10.65 12.84 -19.83
C GLY A 25 -10.97 13.85 -18.72
N THR A 26 -10.87 13.43 -17.47
CA THR A 26 -10.85 14.28 -16.25
C THR A 26 -9.76 15.36 -16.28
N SER A 27 -8.64 15.11 -16.98
CA SER A 27 -7.52 16.05 -17.13
C SER A 27 -7.92 17.34 -17.88
N ASN A 28 -8.80 17.23 -18.88
CA ASN A 28 -9.20 18.37 -19.71
C ASN A 28 -10.13 19.33 -18.95
N ARG A 29 -10.98 18.80 -18.05
CA ARG A 29 -11.87 19.61 -17.19
C ARG A 29 -11.09 20.45 -16.18
N LYS A 30 -10.02 19.90 -15.61
CA LYS A 30 -9.14 20.60 -14.66
C LYS A 30 -8.42 21.77 -15.34
N LEU A 31 -7.90 21.55 -16.55
CA LEU A 31 -7.23 22.59 -17.34
C LEU A 31 -8.19 23.70 -17.76
N ALA A 32 -9.41 23.35 -18.21
CA ALA A 32 -10.44 24.32 -18.57
C ALA A 32 -10.86 25.19 -17.37
N PHE A 33 -11.03 24.58 -16.20
CA PHE A 33 -11.34 25.31 -14.95
C PHE A 33 -10.18 26.23 -14.53
N GLN A 34 -8.94 25.76 -14.60
CA GLN A 34 -7.76 26.59 -14.28
C GLN A 34 -7.65 27.80 -15.21
N ASN A 35 -7.90 27.62 -16.52
CA ASN A 35 -7.88 28.70 -17.49
C ASN A 35 -9.00 29.71 -17.25
N LEU A 36 -10.21 29.24 -16.94
CA LEU A 36 -11.34 30.11 -16.59
C LEU A 36 -11.05 30.94 -15.33
N LEU A 37 -10.53 30.30 -14.28
CA LEU A 37 -10.20 30.97 -13.03
C LEU A 37 -9.09 32.02 -13.22
N ARG A 38 -8.05 31.71 -14.02
CA ARG A 38 -7.00 32.67 -14.37
C ARG A 38 -7.54 33.91 -15.09
N ARG A 39 -8.55 33.76 -15.96
CA ARG A 39 -9.19 34.89 -16.66
C ARG A 39 -9.96 35.78 -15.70
N TYR A 40 -10.75 35.22 -14.78
CA TYR A 40 -11.43 36.01 -13.75
C TYR A 40 -10.44 36.71 -12.82
N TYR A 41 -9.35 36.03 -12.44
CA TYR A 41 -8.29 36.63 -11.63
C TYR A 41 -7.66 37.84 -12.34
N HIS A 42 -7.30 37.70 -13.62
CA HIS A 42 -6.76 38.80 -14.41
C HIS A 42 -7.76 39.96 -14.55
N GLN A 43 -9.04 39.67 -14.78
CA GLN A 43 -10.10 40.68 -14.86
C GLN A 43 -10.23 41.51 -13.58
N VAL A 44 -10.07 40.88 -12.41
CA VAL A 44 -10.20 41.55 -11.10
C VAL A 44 -8.93 42.32 -10.72
N THR A 45 -7.75 41.86 -11.16
CA THR A 45 -6.46 42.42 -10.75
C THR A 45 -5.88 43.44 -11.73
N HIS A 46 -5.93 43.14 -13.03
CA HIS A 46 -5.33 43.96 -14.10
C HIS A 46 -6.38 44.61 -15.01
N GLY A 47 -7.62 44.10 -14.99
CA GLY A 47 -8.69 44.56 -15.86
C GLY A 47 -8.55 44.03 -17.29
N CYS A 48 -9.41 44.51 -18.19
CA CYS A 48 -9.43 44.10 -19.59
C CYS A 48 -8.71 45.07 -20.55
N GLY A 49 -8.17 46.17 -20.05
CA GLY A 49 -7.46 47.18 -20.86
C GLY A 49 -8.34 48.06 -21.75
N ASN A 50 -9.66 47.85 -21.78
CA ASN A 50 -10.59 48.69 -22.56
C ASN A 50 -11.03 49.92 -21.77
N ALA A 51 -10.79 51.12 -22.32
CA ALA A 51 -11.12 52.40 -21.70
C ALA A 51 -12.64 52.64 -21.51
N LYS A 52 -13.50 51.91 -22.24
CA LYS A 52 -14.97 51.98 -22.11
C LYS A 52 -15.56 50.64 -21.65
N CYS A 53 -14.99 50.04 -20.61
CA CYS A 53 -15.55 48.81 -20.04
C CYS A 53 -16.82 49.11 -19.23
N GLU A 54 -17.92 48.40 -19.47
CA GLU A 54 -19.16 48.52 -18.67
C GLU A 54 -19.29 47.45 -17.57
N ASN A 55 -18.33 46.52 -17.48
CA ASN A 55 -18.39 45.42 -16.53
C ASN A 55 -18.02 45.89 -15.12
N LYS A 56 -18.97 45.73 -14.19
CA LYS A 56 -18.81 46.10 -12.77
C LYS A 56 -17.75 45.27 -12.04
N SER A 57 -17.48 44.06 -12.51
CA SER A 57 -16.53 43.13 -11.89
C SER A 57 -15.12 43.20 -12.50
N CYS A 58 -14.82 44.26 -13.26
CA CYS A 58 -13.52 44.51 -13.88
C CYS A 58 -12.72 45.54 -13.07
N ALA A 59 -11.40 45.36 -12.95
CA ALA A 59 -10.51 46.27 -12.23
C ALA A 59 -10.64 47.73 -12.71
N GLN A 60 -10.90 47.94 -14.00
CA GLN A 60 -11.02 49.27 -14.63
C GLN A 60 -12.17 50.12 -14.05
N ASN A 61 -13.22 49.47 -13.53
CA ASN A 61 -14.39 50.14 -12.94
C ASN A 61 -14.37 50.10 -11.41
N ARG A 62 -13.29 49.60 -10.81
CA ARG A 62 -13.18 49.47 -9.35
C ARG A 62 -12.42 50.66 -8.76
N PRO A 63 -12.91 51.26 -7.67
CA PRO A 63 -12.27 52.44 -7.07
C PRO A 63 -10.93 52.14 -6.38
N ALA A 64 -10.63 50.88 -6.07
CA ALA A 64 -9.39 50.48 -5.40
C ALA A 64 -8.78 49.22 -6.04
N PRO A 65 -7.43 49.15 -6.13
CA PRO A 65 -6.73 47.95 -6.57
C PRO A 65 -6.88 46.84 -5.52
N VAL A 66 -7.08 45.61 -6.00
CA VAL A 66 -7.31 44.42 -5.16
C VAL A 66 -5.98 43.70 -4.94
N GLY A 67 -5.71 43.30 -3.69
CA GLY A 67 -4.55 42.45 -3.38
C GLY A 67 -4.66 41.05 -4.00
N ASN A 68 -3.55 40.33 -4.11
CA ASN A 68 -3.52 39.02 -4.78
C ASN A 68 -4.49 38.01 -4.14
N ASP A 69 -4.51 37.91 -2.80
CA ASP A 69 -5.33 36.92 -2.10
C ASP A 69 -6.83 37.25 -2.18
N GLU A 70 -7.17 38.54 -2.06
CA GLU A 70 -8.54 39.03 -2.23
C GLU A 70 -9.01 38.88 -3.68
N GLY A 71 -8.11 39.08 -4.65
CA GLY A 71 -8.37 38.87 -6.08
C GLY A 71 -8.69 37.42 -6.40
N ALA A 72 -8.00 36.46 -5.78
CA ALA A 72 -8.26 35.03 -5.94
C ALA A 72 -9.62 34.63 -5.34
N ALA A 73 -9.98 35.15 -4.17
CA ALA A 73 -11.28 34.88 -3.54
C ALA A 73 -12.44 35.43 -4.40
N ILE A 74 -12.31 36.64 -4.93
CA ILE A 74 -13.33 37.26 -5.79
C ILE A 74 -13.42 36.50 -7.12
N ALA A 75 -12.30 36.06 -7.70
CA ALA A 75 -12.31 35.26 -8.92
C ALA A 75 -13.07 33.94 -8.74
N LEU A 76 -12.88 33.24 -7.62
CA LEU A 76 -13.63 32.03 -7.28
C LEU A 76 -15.14 32.31 -7.15
N GLN A 77 -15.50 33.42 -6.53
CA GLN A 77 -16.90 33.81 -6.38
C GLN A 77 -17.55 34.13 -7.74
N LEU A 78 -16.84 34.83 -8.63
CA LEU A 78 -17.33 35.16 -9.97
C LEU A 78 -17.49 33.92 -10.87
N VAL A 79 -16.60 32.93 -10.72
CA VAL A 79 -16.75 31.61 -11.39
C VAL A 79 -18.01 30.91 -10.88
N LYS A 80 -18.26 30.92 -9.57
CA LYS A 80 -19.45 30.31 -8.96
C LYS A 80 -20.74 30.98 -9.41
N GLU A 81 -20.74 32.31 -9.55
CA GLU A 81 -21.88 33.11 -9.98
C GLU A 81 -22.04 33.19 -11.51
N ARG A 82 -21.11 32.60 -12.28
CA ARG A 82 -21.06 32.66 -13.76
C ARG A 82 -21.16 34.10 -14.29
N ALA A 83 -20.43 35.00 -13.65
CA ALA A 83 -20.45 36.43 -14.00
C ALA A 83 -19.84 36.70 -15.39
N ASN A 84 -20.22 37.80 -16.04
CA ASN A 84 -19.70 38.13 -17.37
C ASN A 84 -18.18 38.33 -17.36
N LEU A 85 -17.51 37.72 -18.34
CA LEU A 85 -16.08 37.80 -18.54
C LEU A 85 -15.76 38.86 -19.60
N CYS A 86 -14.79 39.74 -19.36
CA CYS A 86 -14.40 40.79 -20.31
C CYS A 86 -13.38 40.33 -21.37
N VAL A 87 -12.68 39.22 -21.13
CA VAL A 87 -11.50 38.81 -21.89
C VAL A 87 -11.71 37.41 -22.46
N GLY A 88 -11.85 37.30 -23.79
CA GLY A 88 -12.02 36.01 -24.48
C GLY A 88 -10.79 35.12 -24.40
N GLU A 89 -9.58 35.69 -24.49
CA GLU A 89 -8.30 35.00 -24.33
C GLU A 89 -7.29 35.91 -23.63
N LEU A 90 -6.52 35.36 -22.69
CA LEU A 90 -5.42 36.10 -22.08
C LEU A 90 -4.38 36.39 -23.18
N PRO A 91 -3.79 37.60 -23.24
CA PRO A 91 -2.66 37.84 -24.14
C PRO A 91 -1.60 36.78 -23.89
N LYS A 92 -1.03 36.20 -24.96
CA LYS A 92 0.09 35.25 -24.87
C LYS A 92 1.29 35.98 -24.28
N VAL A 93 1.37 36.03 -22.96
CA VAL A 93 2.53 36.53 -22.23
C VAL A 93 3.66 35.56 -22.54
N SER A 94 4.67 36.05 -23.27
CA SER A 94 5.98 35.41 -23.37
C SER A 94 6.43 35.01 -21.97
N GLU A 95 6.61 33.71 -21.78
CA GLU A 95 6.89 33.01 -20.53
C GLU A 95 8.01 33.67 -19.71
N LYS A 96 7.68 34.66 -18.87
CA LYS A 96 8.50 35.08 -17.74
C LYS A 96 7.60 35.49 -16.56
N GLN A 97 7.33 34.50 -15.70
CA GLN A 97 7.03 34.59 -14.25
C GLN A 97 5.68 35.25 -13.88
N LYS A 98 4.77 34.65 -13.10
CA LYS A 98 4.92 33.84 -11.88
C LYS A 98 3.84 32.75 -11.82
N GLU A 99 4.27 31.50 -11.86
CA GLU A 99 3.51 30.38 -11.31
C GLU A 99 3.39 30.55 -9.78
N PRO A 100 2.37 29.96 -9.12
CA PRO A 100 2.39 29.79 -7.66
C PRO A 100 3.75 29.19 -7.28
N PRO A 101 4.33 29.56 -6.13
CA PRO A 101 5.76 29.36 -5.85
C PRO A 101 6.16 27.95 -6.26
N LYS A 102 6.96 27.85 -7.34
CA LYS A 102 7.71 26.64 -7.63
C LYS A 102 8.50 26.38 -6.36
N VAL A 103 8.09 25.36 -5.61
CA VAL A 103 9.01 24.66 -4.73
C VAL A 103 10.23 24.41 -5.59
N GLN A 104 11.37 24.94 -5.17
CA GLN A 104 12.64 24.61 -5.82
C GLN A 104 12.72 23.09 -5.79
N GLU A 105 12.54 22.45 -6.94
CA GLU A 105 12.95 21.05 -7.12
C GLU A 105 14.45 21.07 -6.88
N LYS A 106 14.85 20.86 -5.61
CA LYS A 106 16.21 20.50 -5.26
C LYS A 106 16.53 19.30 -6.16
N GLU A 107 17.60 19.38 -6.94
CA GLU A 107 18.12 18.24 -7.69
C GLU A 107 18.02 16.99 -6.84
N GLU A 108 17.27 15.99 -7.32
CA GLU A 108 17.06 14.76 -6.56
C GLU A 108 18.41 14.08 -6.37
N ILE A 109 18.93 14.17 -5.15
CA ILE A 109 20.17 13.51 -4.78
C ILE A 109 19.86 12.01 -4.77
N PHE A 110 20.45 11.27 -5.70
CA PHE A 110 20.48 9.80 -5.70
C PHE A 110 21.88 9.30 -5.33
N LEU A 111 21.93 8.05 -4.87
CA LEU A 111 23.14 7.38 -4.43
C LEU A 111 23.57 6.33 -5.46
N THR A 112 24.84 6.39 -5.86
CA THR A 112 25.55 5.36 -6.61
C THR A 112 26.76 4.94 -5.80
N GLU A 113 27.29 3.75 -6.11
CA GLU A 113 28.50 3.22 -5.46
C GLU A 113 29.68 4.20 -5.59
N GLU A 114 29.90 4.74 -6.80
CA GLU A 114 30.97 5.70 -7.08
C GLU A 114 30.86 6.99 -6.24
N LYS A 115 29.65 7.57 -6.18
CA LYS A 115 29.41 8.80 -5.41
C LYS A 115 29.58 8.57 -3.91
N LEU A 116 29.27 7.37 -3.42
CA LEU A 116 29.49 7.02 -2.03
C LEU A 116 30.98 6.91 -1.71
N ASP A 117 31.73 6.17 -2.54
CA ASP A 117 33.17 5.97 -2.35
C ASP A 117 33.96 7.29 -2.43
N GLU A 118 33.57 8.21 -3.32
CA GLU A 118 34.11 9.57 -3.40
C GLU A 118 33.91 10.35 -2.09
N VAL A 119 32.69 10.32 -1.54
CA VAL A 119 32.36 11.05 -0.31
C VAL A 119 33.04 10.42 0.90
N ILE A 120 33.12 9.08 0.97
CA ILE A 120 33.86 8.38 2.04
C ILE A 120 35.34 8.78 1.99
N THR A 121 35.96 8.73 0.82
CA THR A 121 37.37 9.09 0.64
C THR A 121 37.65 10.53 1.09
N SER A 122 36.76 11.47 0.74
CA SER A 122 36.86 12.87 1.18
C SER A 122 36.67 13.01 2.70
N CYS A 123 35.72 12.27 3.28
CA CYS A 123 35.45 12.30 4.72
C CYS A 123 36.60 11.71 5.55
N GLU A 124 37.25 10.65 5.06
CA GLU A 124 38.43 10.04 5.70
C GLU A 124 39.65 10.96 5.65
N GLN A 125 39.85 11.68 4.54
CA GLN A 125 40.93 12.66 4.39
C GLN A 125 40.76 13.86 5.33
N GLU A 126 39.53 14.36 5.49
CA GLU A 126 39.23 15.52 6.34
C GLU A 126 38.90 15.15 7.79
N ASN A 127 38.80 13.85 8.10
CA ASN A 127 38.30 13.30 9.36
C ASN A 127 36.95 13.92 9.81
N ASN A 128 36.08 14.22 8.84
CA ASN A 128 34.79 14.88 9.05
C ASN A 128 33.69 14.14 8.31
N PHE A 129 32.91 13.33 9.03
CA PHE A 129 31.82 12.52 8.48
C PHE A 129 30.48 13.26 8.36
N LYS A 130 30.41 14.56 8.69
CA LYS A 130 29.17 15.34 8.57
C LYS A 130 28.60 15.39 7.14
N PRO A 131 29.42 15.53 6.06
CA PRO A 131 28.90 15.51 4.70
C PRO A 131 28.24 14.17 4.36
N LEU A 132 28.84 13.05 4.78
CA LEU A 132 28.29 11.72 4.58
C LEU A 132 26.99 11.51 5.36
N VAL A 133 26.94 11.95 6.63
CA VAL A 133 25.73 11.93 7.45
C VAL A 133 24.60 12.75 6.80
N SER A 134 24.89 13.96 6.31
CA SER A 134 23.89 14.78 5.61
C SER A 134 23.40 14.12 4.33
N LEU A 135 24.32 13.54 3.54
CA LEU A 135 23.99 12.86 2.30
C LEU A 135 23.07 11.66 2.54
N LEU A 136 23.41 10.80 3.50
CA LEU A 136 22.60 9.65 3.87
C LEU A 136 21.24 10.09 4.42
N GLY A 137 21.24 11.13 5.26
CA GLY A 137 20.00 11.73 5.76
C GLY A 137 19.09 12.21 4.65
N ASP A 138 19.63 12.92 3.65
CA ASP A 138 18.85 13.44 2.53
C ASP A 138 18.32 12.34 1.61
N VAL A 139 19.11 11.29 1.34
CA VAL A 139 18.73 10.19 0.45
C VAL A 139 17.74 9.23 1.13
N PHE A 140 18.04 8.78 2.35
CA PHE A 140 17.24 7.78 3.05
C PHE A 140 15.96 8.34 3.68
N THR A 141 15.80 9.66 3.77
CA THR A 141 14.54 10.27 4.22
C THR A 141 13.54 10.46 3.07
N LYS A 142 14.00 10.56 1.81
CA LYS A 142 13.14 10.88 0.66
C LYS A 142 12.87 9.65 -0.21
N SER A 143 11.58 9.33 -0.38
CA SER A 143 11.08 8.25 -1.24
C SER A 143 11.61 8.33 -2.69
N ALA A 144 11.59 9.51 -3.32
CA ALA A 144 12.07 9.70 -4.68
C ALA A 144 13.58 9.46 -4.84
N SER A 145 14.39 9.99 -3.91
CA SER A 145 15.85 9.81 -3.89
C SER A 145 16.24 8.34 -3.77
N LEU A 146 15.60 7.60 -2.88
CA LEU A 146 15.91 6.19 -2.67
C LEU A 146 15.44 5.31 -3.84
N ASN A 147 14.31 5.63 -4.47
CA ASN A 147 13.82 4.93 -5.68
C ASN A 147 14.79 4.99 -6.87
N ASN A 148 15.47 6.12 -7.04
CA ASN A 148 16.41 6.35 -8.13
C ASN A 148 17.85 5.91 -7.78
N SER A 149 18.07 5.41 -6.56
CA SER A 149 19.38 4.93 -6.11
C SER A 149 19.62 3.48 -6.53
N PHE A 150 20.87 3.16 -6.86
CA PHE A 150 21.31 1.82 -7.29
C PHE A 150 20.53 1.20 -8.46
N PRO A 151 20.36 1.90 -9.61
CA PRO A 151 19.67 1.34 -10.76
C PRO A 151 20.45 0.16 -11.35
N LEU A 152 19.74 -0.92 -11.69
CA LEU A 152 20.34 -2.04 -12.41
C LEU A 152 20.71 -1.58 -13.83
N GLN A 153 21.99 -1.68 -14.22
CA GLN A 153 22.48 -1.19 -15.52
C GLN A 153 22.04 -2.03 -16.75
N SER A 154 20.98 -2.84 -16.64
CA SER A 154 20.47 -3.64 -17.74
C SER A 154 19.38 -2.88 -18.50
N ASN A 155 19.47 -2.86 -19.83
CA ASN A 155 18.80 -1.93 -20.74
C ASN A 155 17.25 -1.86 -20.72
N ASN A 156 16.54 -2.56 -19.83
CA ASN A 156 15.06 -2.52 -19.75
C ASN A 156 14.49 -2.91 -18.37
N ASP A 157 15.32 -3.15 -17.35
CA ASP A 157 14.83 -3.71 -16.08
C ASP A 157 14.78 -2.61 -15.02
N GLU A 158 13.59 -2.32 -14.48
CA GLU A 158 13.39 -1.36 -13.38
C GLU A 158 13.92 -1.91 -12.03
N GLY A 159 14.90 -2.81 -12.04
CA GLY A 159 15.45 -3.49 -10.87
C GLY A 159 16.45 -2.65 -10.07
N VAL A 160 16.77 -3.14 -8.87
CA VAL A 160 17.79 -2.59 -7.97
C VAL A 160 19.05 -3.45 -8.02
N ASP A 161 20.23 -2.84 -8.12
CA ASP A 161 21.49 -3.59 -8.01
C ASP A 161 21.77 -4.01 -6.56
N LEU A 162 21.34 -5.24 -6.23
CA LEU A 162 21.53 -5.83 -4.90
C LEU A 162 23.00 -5.94 -4.49
N LYS A 163 23.95 -6.05 -5.45
CA LYS A 163 25.38 -6.19 -5.10
C LYS A 163 25.95 -4.86 -4.62
N SER A 164 25.65 -3.77 -5.32
CA SER A 164 26.06 -2.43 -4.91
C SER A 164 25.39 -2.01 -3.60
N VAL A 165 24.12 -2.39 -3.37
CA VAL A 165 23.45 -2.13 -2.08
C VAL A 165 24.14 -2.85 -0.92
N LYS A 166 24.47 -4.14 -1.08
CA LYS A 166 25.21 -4.90 -0.05
C LYS A 166 26.56 -4.28 0.25
N LYS A 167 27.32 -3.97 -0.80
CA LYS A 167 28.64 -3.35 -0.65
C LYS A 167 28.55 -2.00 0.06
N MET A 168 27.53 -1.19 -0.25
CA MET A 168 27.28 0.08 0.46
C MET A 168 27.03 -0.14 1.95
N TYR A 169 26.16 -1.08 2.34
CA TYR A 169 25.94 -1.33 3.77
C TYR A 169 27.19 -1.88 4.46
N GLU A 170 27.96 -2.74 3.79
CA GLU A 170 29.23 -3.24 4.29
C GLU A 170 30.25 -2.11 4.49
N THR A 171 30.41 -1.20 3.53
CA THR A 171 31.34 -0.06 3.67
C THR A 171 30.89 0.89 4.78
N LEU A 172 29.60 1.25 4.85
CA LEU A 172 29.07 2.12 5.89
C LEU A 172 29.27 1.55 7.30
N PHE A 173 29.11 0.24 7.47
CA PHE A 173 29.33 -0.42 8.76
C PHE A 173 30.81 -0.54 9.12
N ASN A 174 31.67 -0.78 8.14
CA ASN A 174 33.12 -0.83 8.37
C ASN A 174 33.71 0.50 8.88
N LEU A 175 33.04 1.62 8.63
CA LEU A 175 33.41 2.93 9.20
C LEU A 175 33.21 3.00 10.73
N GLN A 176 32.45 2.09 11.34
CA GLN A 176 32.19 2.00 12.79
C GLN A 176 31.79 3.34 13.43
N ASN A 177 31.00 4.14 12.71
CA ASN A 177 30.63 5.49 13.14
C ASN A 177 29.16 5.53 13.59
N SER A 178 28.97 5.74 14.90
CA SER A 178 27.63 5.79 15.51
C SER A 178 26.76 6.93 14.96
N ALA A 179 27.35 8.04 14.47
CA ALA A 179 26.57 9.12 13.88
C ALA A 179 25.91 8.70 12.55
N ILE A 180 26.59 7.87 11.76
CA ILE A 180 26.07 7.32 10.50
C ILE A 180 24.94 6.35 10.79
N GLU A 181 25.16 5.41 11.71
CA GLU A 181 24.17 4.42 12.11
C GLU A 181 22.89 5.07 12.65
N ASN A 182 23.02 5.99 13.61
CA ASN A 182 21.87 6.72 14.15
C ASN A 182 21.14 7.52 13.08
N THR A 183 21.86 8.12 12.14
CA THR A 183 21.23 8.85 11.04
C THR A 183 20.45 7.91 10.14
N LEU A 184 21.01 6.75 9.79
CA LEU A 184 20.31 5.74 8.99
C LEU A 184 19.03 5.28 9.69
N ILE A 185 19.10 4.91 10.97
CA ILE A 185 17.93 4.46 11.75
C ILE A 185 16.83 5.54 11.74
N ASN A 186 17.19 6.78 12.04
CA ASN A 186 16.23 7.89 12.14
C ASN A 186 15.64 8.28 10.76
N SER A 187 16.49 8.36 9.72
CA SER A 187 16.05 8.69 8.37
C SER A 187 15.14 7.61 7.80
N LEU A 188 15.48 6.35 8.03
CA LEU A 188 14.66 5.22 7.63
C LEU A 188 13.32 5.14 8.38
N GLY A 189 13.31 5.41 9.68
CA GLY A 189 12.08 5.51 10.46
C GLY A 189 11.17 6.65 9.94
N THR A 190 11.78 7.78 9.59
CA THR A 190 11.07 8.93 8.99
C THR A 190 10.47 8.57 7.63
N LEU A 191 11.28 7.98 6.73
CA LEU A 191 10.82 7.52 5.42
C LEU A 191 9.65 6.55 5.52
N SER A 192 9.72 5.59 6.45
CA SER A 192 8.64 4.62 6.68
C SER A 192 7.33 5.29 7.08
N THR A 193 7.43 6.30 7.94
CA THR A 193 6.29 7.08 8.40
C THR A 193 5.70 7.92 7.27
N ASP A 194 6.55 8.50 6.43
CA ASP A 194 6.13 9.26 5.25
C ASP A 194 5.41 8.36 4.24
N ILE A 195 5.95 7.18 3.94
CA ILE A 195 5.31 6.16 3.09
C ILE A 195 3.96 5.75 3.69
N GLU A 196 3.88 5.50 5.00
CA GLU A 196 2.62 5.18 5.67
C GLU A 196 1.55 6.27 5.44
N VAL A 197 1.93 7.54 5.63
CA VAL A 197 1.02 8.67 5.46
C VAL A 197 0.57 8.79 4.00
N GLU A 198 1.47 8.56 3.05
CA GLU A 198 1.17 8.54 1.62
C GLU A 198 0.21 7.41 1.24
N LEU A 199 0.46 6.18 1.71
CA LEU A 199 -0.38 5.00 1.43
C LEU A 199 -1.79 5.15 2.02
N LYS A 200 -1.92 5.75 3.20
CA LYS A 200 -3.23 6.03 3.82
C LYS A 200 -4.04 7.08 3.05
N ARG A 201 -3.39 8.00 2.35
CA ARG A 201 -4.04 8.96 1.45
C ARG A 201 -4.33 8.26 0.11
N LYS A 202 -5.47 7.55 0.04
CA LYS A 202 -6.00 6.77 -1.12
C LYS A 202 -5.88 7.40 -2.53
N ALA A 203 -5.53 8.67 -2.68
CA ALA A 203 -5.53 9.43 -3.93
C ALA A 203 -4.19 9.41 -4.73
N TYR A 204 -3.07 8.92 -4.18
CA TYR A 204 -1.75 9.03 -4.85
C TYR A 204 -1.10 7.68 -5.27
N VAL A 205 -1.63 6.56 -4.78
CA VAL A 205 -1.12 5.20 -5.00
C VAL A 205 -1.20 4.72 -6.46
N VAL A 206 -2.06 5.34 -7.28
CA VAL A 206 -2.37 4.84 -8.63
C VAL A 206 -1.24 5.09 -9.65
N ASN A 207 -0.31 6.02 -9.38
CA ASN A 207 0.65 6.46 -10.40
C ASN A 207 2.14 6.20 -10.10
N ASN A 208 2.52 5.77 -8.90
CA ASN A 208 3.92 5.52 -8.56
C ASN A 208 4.17 4.03 -8.29
N THR A 209 4.63 3.31 -9.31
CA THR A 209 4.94 1.88 -9.31
C THR A 209 6.22 1.53 -8.53
N ASN A 210 7.01 2.52 -8.09
CA ASN A 210 8.39 2.30 -7.66
C ASN A 210 8.62 2.09 -6.15
N TYR A 211 7.60 2.18 -5.29
CA TYR A 211 7.78 2.03 -3.83
C TYR A 211 8.46 0.71 -3.43
N PHE A 212 8.27 -0.37 -4.20
CA PHE A 212 8.87 -1.66 -3.89
C PHE A 212 10.41 -1.59 -3.82
N LYS A 213 11.07 -0.73 -4.62
CA LYS A 213 12.54 -0.58 -4.64
C LYS A 213 13.09 -0.17 -3.29
N GLN A 214 12.40 0.71 -2.57
CA GLN A 214 12.80 1.14 -1.23
C GLN A 214 12.80 -0.03 -0.26
N PHE A 215 11.76 -0.87 -0.31
CA PHE A 215 11.69 -2.07 0.53
C PHE A 215 12.77 -3.08 0.15
N ILE A 216 13.11 -3.22 -1.14
CA ILE A 216 14.26 -4.05 -1.56
C ILE A 216 15.56 -3.53 -0.94
N ILE A 217 15.84 -2.22 -1.04
CA ILE A 217 17.07 -1.63 -0.48
C ILE A 217 17.11 -1.80 1.04
N ILE A 218 16.01 -1.49 1.72
CA ILE A 218 15.91 -1.55 3.18
C ILE A 218 16.11 -2.98 3.70
N PHE A 219 15.39 -3.96 3.14
CA PHE A 219 15.48 -5.37 3.58
C PHE A 219 16.76 -6.08 3.13
N GLU A 220 17.61 -5.44 2.32
CA GLU A 220 18.97 -5.95 2.03
C GLU A 220 20.00 -5.47 3.05
N ASN A 221 19.65 -4.57 3.99
CA ASN A 221 20.53 -4.18 5.08
C ASN A 221 20.82 -5.39 6.01
N PRO A 222 22.08 -5.87 6.10
CA PRO A 222 22.43 -7.03 6.90
C PRO A 222 22.38 -6.78 8.41
N TYR A 223 22.28 -5.52 8.84
CA TYR A 223 22.31 -5.12 10.25
C TYR A 223 20.93 -4.85 10.85
N LEU A 224 19.84 -5.16 10.13
CA LEU A 224 18.47 -5.00 10.65
C LEU A 224 18.20 -5.82 11.92
N ASN A 225 19.02 -6.83 12.21
CA ASN A 225 18.93 -7.65 13.41
C ASN A 225 19.66 -7.05 14.64
N GLN A 226 20.23 -5.86 14.53
CA GLN A 226 20.79 -5.14 15.69
C GLN A 226 19.66 -4.51 16.53
N PRO A 227 19.82 -4.41 17.86
CA PRO A 227 18.75 -3.99 18.75
C PRO A 227 18.20 -2.60 18.43
N GLU A 228 19.05 -1.66 18.05
CA GLU A 228 18.65 -0.29 17.72
C GLU A 228 17.71 -0.24 16.49
N TYR A 229 17.95 -1.11 15.51
CA TYR A 229 17.10 -1.25 14.33
C TYR A 229 15.81 -1.99 14.65
N LEU A 230 15.87 -3.07 15.44
CA LEU A 230 14.73 -3.88 15.84
C LEU A 230 13.71 -3.08 16.66
N GLU A 231 14.16 -2.18 17.53
CA GLU A 231 13.29 -1.37 18.38
C GLU A 231 12.68 -0.17 17.64
N ASN A 232 13.44 0.50 16.78
CA ASN A 232 13.06 1.82 16.25
C ASN A 232 12.67 1.83 14.76
N ALA A 233 13.41 1.11 13.91
CA ALA A 233 13.25 1.20 12.45
C ALA A 233 12.40 0.06 11.88
N LEU A 234 12.69 -1.19 12.24
CA LEU A 234 12.03 -2.37 11.69
C LEU A 234 10.51 -2.40 11.92
N PRO A 235 9.97 -2.01 13.09
CA PRO A 235 8.53 -1.94 13.32
C PRO A 235 7.83 -0.99 12.33
N CYS A 236 8.47 0.14 12.03
CA CYS A 236 7.97 1.12 11.07
C CYS A 236 7.99 0.56 9.64
N PHE A 237 9.02 -0.19 9.26
CA PHE A 237 9.07 -0.86 7.95
C PHE A 237 7.98 -1.91 7.81
N CYS A 238 7.84 -2.80 8.80
CA CYS A 238 6.81 -3.85 8.77
C CYS A 238 5.42 -3.23 8.65
N LYS A 239 5.18 -2.12 9.34
CA LYS A 239 3.93 -1.35 9.24
C LYS A 239 3.71 -0.80 7.84
N ALA A 240 4.72 -0.16 7.25
CA ALA A 240 4.63 0.35 5.88
C ALA A 240 4.37 -0.78 4.85
N VAL A 241 5.06 -1.92 4.98
CA VAL A 241 4.83 -3.12 4.14
C VAL A 241 3.40 -3.63 4.27
N SER A 242 2.86 -3.67 5.49
CA SER A 242 1.51 -4.19 5.75
C SER A 242 0.38 -3.34 5.13
N LEU A 243 0.67 -2.09 4.79
CA LEU A 243 -0.25 -1.14 4.16
C LEU A 243 -0.12 -1.10 2.65
N LEU A 244 0.82 -1.87 2.06
CA LEU A 244 1.04 -1.86 0.63
C LEU A 244 -0.19 -2.42 -0.10
N PRO A 245 -0.62 -1.78 -1.20
CA PRO A 245 -1.68 -2.30 -2.04
C PRO A 245 -1.16 -3.41 -2.94
N LEU A 246 -2.07 -4.25 -3.43
CA LEU A 246 -1.74 -5.49 -4.12
C LEU A 246 -0.94 -5.28 -5.41
N ASN A 247 -1.07 -4.12 -6.07
CA ASN A 247 -0.27 -3.73 -7.23
C ASN A 247 1.22 -3.56 -6.91
N ILE A 248 1.58 -3.30 -5.65
CA ILE A 248 2.97 -3.16 -5.19
C ILE A 248 3.46 -4.44 -4.52
N GLN A 249 2.58 -5.13 -3.78
CA GLN A 249 2.93 -6.42 -3.16
C GLN A 249 3.33 -7.48 -4.19
N VAL A 250 2.67 -7.52 -5.36
CA VAL A 250 2.96 -8.51 -6.41
C VAL A 250 4.39 -8.37 -6.96
N PRO A 251 4.83 -7.20 -7.50
CA PRO A 251 6.22 -7.01 -7.92
C PRO A 251 7.23 -7.23 -6.79
N LEU A 252 6.91 -6.79 -5.57
CA LEU A 252 7.81 -6.95 -4.42
C LEU A 252 8.09 -8.43 -4.10
N VAL A 253 7.04 -9.25 -4.09
CA VAL A 253 7.15 -10.70 -3.87
C VAL A 253 7.89 -11.39 -5.03
N GLN A 254 7.64 -10.95 -6.28
CA GLN A 254 8.34 -11.45 -7.46
C GLN A 254 9.83 -11.10 -7.46
N GLU A 255 10.22 -9.94 -6.92
CA GLU A 255 11.63 -9.61 -6.76
C GLU A 255 12.26 -10.46 -5.65
N TRP A 256 11.61 -10.58 -4.50
CA TRP A 256 12.13 -11.41 -3.41
C TRP A 256 12.23 -12.90 -3.76
N SER A 257 11.40 -13.42 -4.66
CA SER A 257 11.49 -14.82 -5.10
C SER A 257 12.75 -15.09 -5.95
N LYS A 258 13.35 -14.06 -6.55
CA LYS A 258 14.63 -14.15 -7.28
C LYS A 258 15.84 -14.16 -6.35
N HIS A 259 15.68 -13.81 -5.07
CA HIS A 259 16.79 -13.75 -4.12
C HIS A 259 17.29 -15.16 -3.77
N SER A 260 18.55 -15.26 -3.32
CA SER A 260 19.09 -16.53 -2.85
C SER A 260 18.39 -17.00 -1.58
N ARG A 261 18.37 -18.33 -1.36
CA ARG A 261 17.85 -18.95 -0.14
C ARG A 261 18.39 -18.29 1.13
N ASP A 262 19.70 -18.05 1.19
CA ASP A 262 20.32 -17.45 2.37
C ASP A 262 19.92 -15.98 2.59
N SER A 263 19.70 -15.20 1.52
CA SER A 263 19.24 -13.81 1.66
C SER A 263 17.79 -13.77 2.15
N LEU A 264 16.92 -14.65 1.62
CA LEU A 264 15.54 -14.72 2.07
C LEU A 264 15.44 -15.23 3.52
N ARG A 265 16.23 -16.25 3.87
CA ARG A 265 16.29 -16.78 5.25
C ARG A 265 16.66 -15.69 6.25
N LYS A 266 17.71 -14.91 5.99
CA LYS A 266 18.12 -13.80 6.87
C LYS A 266 17.00 -12.77 7.07
N LYS A 267 16.21 -12.47 6.03
CA LYS A 267 15.04 -11.57 6.13
C LYS A 267 13.96 -12.17 7.03
N VAL A 268 13.66 -13.45 6.84
CA VAL A 268 12.71 -14.19 7.69
C VAL A 268 13.17 -14.18 9.14
N GLU A 269 14.43 -14.56 9.41
CA GLU A 269 15.04 -14.56 10.75
C GLU A 269 14.96 -13.19 11.41
N THR A 270 15.22 -12.10 10.67
CA THR A 270 15.14 -10.73 11.21
C THR A 270 13.73 -10.36 11.66
N VAL A 271 12.70 -10.67 10.86
CA VAL A 271 11.32 -10.38 11.25
C VAL A 271 10.84 -11.33 12.35
N GLN A 272 11.28 -12.59 12.35
CA GLN A 272 11.04 -13.53 13.44
C GLN A 272 11.63 -13.05 14.76
N HIS A 273 12.86 -12.50 14.72
CA HIS A 273 13.50 -11.95 15.90
C HIS A 273 12.69 -10.78 16.48
N LEU A 274 12.19 -9.87 15.63
CA LEU A 274 11.29 -8.80 16.08
C LEU A 274 10.04 -9.35 16.76
N ILE A 275 9.39 -10.36 16.18
CA ILE A 275 8.21 -10.99 16.78
C ILE A 275 8.57 -11.57 18.15
N THR A 276 9.66 -12.33 18.24
CA THR A 276 10.10 -12.94 19.50
C THR A 276 10.38 -11.89 20.57
N LEU A 277 11.10 -10.81 20.25
CA LEU A 277 11.33 -9.71 21.18
C LEU A 277 10.02 -9.06 21.64
N ARG A 278 9.05 -8.87 20.73
CA ARG A 278 7.74 -8.31 21.08
C ARG A 278 6.89 -9.23 21.93
N VAL A 279 7.02 -10.55 21.77
CA VAL A 279 6.34 -11.51 22.65
C VAL A 279 6.93 -11.45 24.07
N ILE A 280 8.26 -11.37 24.18
CA ILE A 280 8.97 -11.40 25.47
C ILE A 280 8.89 -10.06 26.22
N ASP A 281 9.17 -8.94 25.55
CA ASP A 281 9.31 -7.62 26.20
C ASP A 281 8.17 -6.65 25.84
N GLY A 282 7.17 -7.10 25.08
CA GLY A 282 6.08 -6.25 24.62
C GLY A 282 4.99 -5.96 25.65
N PRO A 283 3.90 -5.31 25.22
CA PRO A 283 2.76 -5.00 26.08
C PRO A 283 2.13 -6.24 26.71
N SER A 284 2.09 -7.36 25.97
CA SER A 284 1.51 -8.63 26.42
C SER A 284 2.23 -9.24 27.62
N SER A 285 3.55 -9.07 27.74
CA SER A 285 4.30 -9.58 28.88
C SER A 285 4.14 -8.70 30.13
N ASN A 286 3.88 -7.40 29.93
CA ASN A 286 3.78 -6.42 31.01
C ASN A 286 2.35 -6.23 31.53
N SER A 287 1.32 -6.59 30.78
CA SER A 287 -0.08 -6.39 31.15
C SER A 287 -0.95 -7.61 30.86
N ILE A 288 -1.70 -8.03 31.90
CA ILE A 288 -2.62 -9.17 31.87
C ILE A 288 -3.79 -8.97 30.89
N SER A 289 -4.16 -7.72 30.58
CA SER A 289 -5.29 -7.44 29.70
C SER A 289 -4.94 -7.54 28.22
N SER A 290 -3.69 -7.21 27.86
CA SER A 290 -3.22 -7.19 26.48
C SER A 290 -2.71 -8.56 26.07
N THR A 291 -3.15 -9.03 24.92
CA THR A 291 -2.66 -10.28 24.30
C THR A 291 -1.83 -9.98 23.06
N VAL A 292 -0.98 -10.93 22.65
CA VAL A 292 -0.19 -10.83 21.41
C VAL A 292 -1.07 -10.59 20.17
N ASN A 293 -2.34 -11.03 20.21
CA ASN A 293 -3.35 -10.77 19.17
C ASN A 293 -3.64 -9.29 18.93
N GLU A 294 -3.48 -8.44 19.94
CA GLU A 294 -3.79 -7.01 19.87
C GLU A 294 -2.54 -6.16 19.62
N ASP A 295 -1.34 -6.76 19.61
CA ASP A 295 -0.11 -6.02 19.36
C ASP A 295 0.01 -5.66 17.87
N PRO A 296 -0.06 -4.36 17.51
CA PRO A 296 0.02 -3.95 16.12
C PRO A 296 1.39 -4.28 15.50
N VAL A 297 2.48 -4.25 16.26
CA VAL A 297 3.83 -4.55 15.74
C VAL A 297 3.90 -6.01 15.31
N ILE A 298 3.40 -6.93 16.13
CA ILE A 298 3.33 -8.37 15.80
C ILE A 298 2.45 -8.59 14.57
N ALA A 299 1.29 -7.92 14.50
CA ALA A 299 0.40 -8.00 13.35
C ALA A 299 1.07 -7.55 12.04
N HIS A 300 1.76 -6.41 12.06
CA HIS A 300 2.47 -5.89 10.88
C HIS A 300 3.65 -6.79 10.47
N ALA A 301 4.43 -7.26 11.45
CA ALA A 301 5.54 -8.19 11.21
C ALA A 301 5.05 -9.51 10.61
N THR A 302 3.92 -10.04 11.10
CA THR A 302 3.30 -11.26 10.57
C THR A 302 2.84 -11.09 9.11
N LYS A 303 2.24 -9.93 8.77
CA LYS A 303 1.87 -9.61 7.38
C LYS A 303 3.11 -9.51 6.47
N CYS A 304 4.24 -9.03 6.98
CA CYS A 304 5.51 -9.02 6.26
C CYS A 304 6.04 -10.44 6.04
N LEU A 305 6.04 -11.31 7.06
CA LEU A 305 6.41 -12.73 6.93
C LEU A 305 5.56 -13.46 5.88
N LYS A 306 4.25 -13.15 5.80
CA LYS A 306 3.36 -13.71 4.78
C LYS A 306 3.85 -13.40 3.35
N LEU A 307 4.40 -12.22 3.10
CA LEU A 307 4.97 -11.89 1.79
C LEU A 307 6.25 -12.69 1.51
N PHE A 308 7.13 -12.85 2.49
CA PHE A 308 8.31 -13.72 2.35
C PHE A 308 7.95 -15.19 2.16
N TYR A 309 6.86 -15.65 2.78
CA TYR A 309 6.33 -16.99 2.56
C TYR A 309 5.90 -17.17 1.09
N TYR A 310 5.17 -16.22 0.51
CA TYR A 310 4.83 -16.29 -0.92
C TYR A 310 6.06 -16.18 -1.83
N ALA A 311 7.05 -15.36 -1.47
CA ALA A 311 8.31 -15.29 -2.21
C ALA A 311 9.06 -16.63 -2.17
N SER A 312 9.06 -17.31 -1.02
CA SER A 312 9.63 -18.64 -0.83
C SER A 312 8.94 -19.70 -1.68
N LEU A 313 7.61 -19.66 -1.76
CA LEU A 313 6.83 -20.55 -2.63
C LEU A 313 7.18 -20.31 -4.10
N LEU A 314 7.17 -19.05 -4.56
CA LEU A 314 7.49 -18.68 -5.94
C LEU A 314 8.92 -19.03 -6.36
N GLY A 315 9.89 -18.89 -5.44
CA GLY A 315 11.28 -19.28 -5.68
C GLY A 315 11.52 -20.79 -5.59
N GLY A 316 10.48 -21.56 -5.24
CA GLY A 316 10.51 -23.01 -5.10
C GLY A 316 10.29 -23.76 -6.41
N LYS A 317 10.23 -25.10 -6.31
CA LYS A 317 9.90 -25.98 -7.42
C LYS A 317 8.41 -26.36 -7.38
N PHE A 318 7.75 -26.16 -8.50
CA PHE A 318 6.35 -26.55 -8.72
C PHE A 318 6.29 -27.82 -9.56
N ASP A 319 5.33 -28.68 -9.22
CA ASP A 319 4.93 -29.74 -10.12
C ASP A 319 4.14 -29.14 -11.28
N LYS A 320 4.59 -29.38 -12.52
CA LYS A 320 3.73 -29.16 -13.68
C LYS A 320 2.75 -30.32 -13.76
N LEU A 321 1.67 -30.27 -12.98
CA LEU A 321 0.49 -31.03 -13.34
C LEU A 321 -0.07 -30.39 -14.61
N SER A 322 0.10 -31.08 -15.73
CA SER A 322 -0.59 -30.76 -16.99
C SER A 322 -2.08 -31.06 -16.80
N SER A 323 -2.79 -30.22 -16.05
CA SER A 323 -4.20 -30.41 -15.76
C SER A 323 -5.01 -29.72 -16.84
N THR A 324 -5.39 -30.50 -17.85
CA THR A 324 -6.56 -30.22 -18.70
C THR A 324 -7.83 -30.57 -17.92
N GLU A 325 -7.94 -30.05 -16.69
CA GLU A 325 -9.10 -30.26 -15.83
C GLU A 325 -9.59 -28.87 -15.42
N GLU A 326 -10.75 -28.52 -15.95
CA GLU A 326 -11.46 -27.30 -15.59
C GLU A 326 -11.62 -27.26 -14.06
N PRO A 327 -11.34 -26.12 -13.41
CA PRO A 327 -11.45 -26.02 -11.97
C PRO A 327 -12.89 -26.29 -11.55
N MET A 328 -13.13 -27.39 -10.84
CA MET A 328 -14.39 -27.62 -10.16
C MET A 328 -14.58 -26.51 -9.12
N ALA A 329 -15.48 -25.58 -9.43
CA ALA A 329 -15.86 -24.50 -8.54
C ALA A 329 -16.51 -25.09 -7.28
N MET A 330 -15.73 -25.23 -6.21
CA MET A 330 -16.31 -25.19 -4.87
C MET A 330 -16.81 -23.78 -4.65
N ASP A 331 -18.11 -23.66 -4.43
CA ASP A 331 -18.82 -22.44 -4.03
C ASP A 331 -18.25 -21.94 -2.69
N VAL A 332 -17.17 -21.16 -2.78
CA VAL A 332 -16.68 -20.32 -1.69
C VAL A 332 -17.48 -19.05 -1.77
N GLY A 333 -18.43 -18.92 -0.85
CA GLY A 333 -19.37 -17.82 -0.76
C GLY A 333 -18.74 -16.44 -1.05
N GLU A 334 -19.49 -15.67 -1.83
CA GLU A 334 -19.20 -14.34 -2.31
C GLU A 334 -18.64 -13.40 -1.22
N SER A 335 -17.37 -13.02 -1.37
CA SER A 335 -16.89 -11.69 -1.00
C SER A 335 -15.94 -11.22 -2.09
N ASP A 336 -16.53 -10.83 -3.21
CA ASP A 336 -15.86 -10.40 -4.43
C ASP A 336 -15.56 -8.89 -4.34
N GLU A 337 -14.47 -8.51 -3.62
CA GLU A 337 -13.82 -7.21 -3.78
C GLU A 337 -12.27 -7.27 -3.75
N ASP A 338 -11.66 -8.38 -3.31
CA ASP A 338 -10.20 -8.53 -3.31
C ASP A 338 -9.75 -9.75 -4.13
N ALA A 339 -9.13 -9.48 -5.29
CA ALA A 339 -8.26 -10.44 -5.95
C ALA A 339 -7.12 -10.80 -4.99
N THR A 340 -7.29 -11.92 -4.26
CA THR A 340 -6.32 -12.42 -3.28
C THR A 340 -4.92 -12.42 -3.88
N LEU A 341 -3.91 -11.98 -3.13
CA LEU A 341 -2.51 -11.90 -3.61
C LEU A 341 -2.07 -13.19 -4.33
N VAL A 342 -2.48 -14.35 -3.81
CA VAL A 342 -2.28 -15.68 -4.39
C VAL A 342 -2.82 -15.79 -5.83
N LYS A 343 -4.03 -15.30 -6.09
CA LYS A 343 -4.65 -15.29 -7.44
C LYS A 343 -3.85 -14.41 -8.41
N ARG A 344 -3.38 -13.24 -7.96
CA ARG A 344 -2.56 -12.33 -8.81
C ARG A 344 -1.15 -12.85 -9.08
N LEU A 345 -0.60 -13.65 -8.17
CA LEU A 345 0.68 -14.31 -8.35
C LEU A 345 0.58 -15.62 -9.14
N GLU A 346 -0.63 -16.01 -9.56
CA GLU A 346 -0.91 -17.29 -10.24
C GLU A 346 -0.36 -18.49 -9.45
N LEU A 347 -0.43 -18.40 -8.12
CA LEU A 347 0.09 -19.41 -7.21
C LEU A 347 -1.00 -20.42 -6.85
N ASP A 348 -0.75 -21.70 -7.13
CA ASP A 348 -1.37 -22.77 -6.36
C ASP A 348 -0.40 -23.24 -5.28
N VAL A 349 -0.78 -23.04 -4.02
CA VAL A 349 0.05 -23.45 -2.87
C VAL A 349 0.18 -24.98 -2.82
N LEU A 350 -0.78 -25.72 -3.36
CA LEU A 350 -0.77 -27.18 -3.37
C LEU A 350 0.22 -27.76 -4.40
N ASP A 351 0.57 -26.99 -5.43
CA ASP A 351 1.48 -27.42 -6.49
C ASP A 351 2.97 -27.24 -6.12
N CYS A 352 3.27 -26.51 -5.05
CA CYS A 352 4.63 -26.27 -4.58
C CYS A 352 5.15 -27.46 -3.75
N ARG A 353 6.09 -28.24 -4.30
CA ARG A 353 6.70 -29.39 -3.59
C ARG A 353 7.90 -29.01 -2.74
N GLU A 354 8.76 -28.16 -3.30
CA GLU A 354 10.01 -27.74 -2.66
C GLU A 354 10.06 -26.22 -2.61
N PRO A 355 9.49 -25.58 -1.56
CA PRO A 355 9.66 -24.15 -1.37
C PRO A 355 11.14 -23.80 -1.13
N LEU A 356 11.52 -22.55 -1.41
CA LEU A 356 12.90 -22.09 -1.22
C LEU A 356 13.35 -22.25 0.24
N LEU A 357 12.45 -21.93 1.17
CA LEU A 357 12.55 -22.14 2.61
C LEU A 357 11.46 -23.11 3.09
N PRO A 358 11.80 -24.08 3.94
CA PRO A 358 10.83 -24.99 4.52
C PRO A 358 9.83 -24.23 5.41
N PHE A 359 8.63 -24.79 5.52
CA PHE A 359 7.54 -24.20 6.29
C PHE A 359 7.92 -23.93 7.76
N ASP A 360 8.71 -24.82 8.36
CA ASP A 360 9.11 -24.73 9.76
C ASP A 360 9.94 -23.46 10.06
N GLU A 361 10.62 -22.87 9.07
CA GLU A 361 11.36 -21.60 9.24
C GLU A 361 10.42 -20.38 9.43
N PHE A 362 9.13 -20.52 9.11
CA PHE A 362 8.12 -19.48 9.32
C PHE A 362 7.36 -19.63 10.66
N ILE A 363 7.57 -20.72 11.38
CA ILE A 363 6.95 -20.94 12.69
C ILE A 363 7.74 -20.23 13.78
N ASN A 364 7.03 -19.45 14.60
CA ASN A 364 7.57 -18.83 15.80
C ASN A 364 6.95 -19.51 17.03
N ASP A 365 7.72 -20.36 17.71
CA ASP A 365 7.22 -21.11 18.86
C ASP A 365 6.77 -20.18 20.01
N PRO A 366 7.57 -19.18 20.46
CA PRO A 366 7.13 -18.25 21.50
C PRO A 366 5.81 -17.56 21.19
N LEU A 367 5.61 -17.13 19.94
CA LEU A 367 4.35 -16.54 19.51
C LEU A 367 3.20 -17.56 19.60
N ASN A 368 3.40 -18.78 19.09
CA ASN A 368 2.35 -19.79 19.04
C ASN A 368 1.90 -20.27 20.43
N GLU A 369 2.78 -20.22 21.44
CA GLU A 369 2.44 -20.51 22.83
C GLU A 369 1.54 -19.44 23.45
N GLU A 370 1.72 -18.17 23.05
CA GLU A 370 1.00 -17.02 23.62
C GLU A 370 -0.27 -16.61 22.85
N ILE A 371 -0.55 -17.20 21.67
CA ILE A 371 -1.76 -16.90 20.89
C ILE A 371 -3.02 -17.35 21.63
N ALA A 372 -3.90 -16.40 21.95
CA ALA A 372 -5.24 -16.67 22.42
C ALA A 372 -6.17 -17.03 21.23
N VAL A 373 -6.33 -18.33 20.97
CA VAL A 373 -7.07 -18.84 19.79
C VAL A 373 -8.54 -18.43 19.77
N ASP A 374 -9.18 -18.35 20.94
CA ASP A 374 -10.58 -17.91 21.08
C ASP A 374 -10.75 -16.43 20.70
N ARG A 375 -9.81 -15.57 21.12
CA ARG A 375 -9.76 -14.16 20.73
C ARG A 375 -9.48 -14.03 19.23
N ASP A 376 -8.48 -14.74 18.72
CA ASP A 376 -8.13 -14.72 17.29
C ASP A 376 -9.31 -15.13 16.39
N PHE A 377 -10.02 -16.19 16.78
CA PHE A 377 -11.21 -16.65 16.08
C PHE A 377 -12.31 -15.58 16.06
N THR A 378 -12.48 -14.85 17.16
CA THR A 378 -13.44 -13.74 17.25
C THR A 378 -13.06 -12.62 16.28
N LEU A 379 -11.79 -12.19 16.29
CA LEU A 379 -11.26 -11.17 15.36
C LEU A 379 -11.46 -11.58 13.90
N TYR A 380 -11.21 -12.86 13.58
CA TYR A 380 -11.41 -13.40 12.24
C TYR A 380 -12.87 -13.34 11.75
N LYS A 381 -13.83 -13.64 12.63
CA LYS A 381 -15.26 -13.66 12.29
C LYS A 381 -15.87 -12.25 12.29
N THR A 382 -15.48 -11.37 13.20
CA THR A 382 -15.99 -9.99 13.25
C THR A 382 -15.34 -9.07 12.21
N LYS A 383 -14.17 -9.46 11.68
CA LYS A 383 -13.32 -8.60 10.82
C LYS A 383 -12.88 -7.30 11.50
N GLU A 384 -12.89 -7.30 12.83
CA GLU A 384 -12.46 -6.17 13.65
C GLU A 384 -10.99 -6.37 14.04
N GLY A 385 -10.07 -5.92 13.19
CA GLY A 385 -8.63 -5.99 13.46
C GLY A 385 -7.91 -7.10 12.70
N PHE A 386 -6.76 -7.52 13.22
CA PHE A 386 -5.91 -8.54 12.61
C PHE A 386 -6.18 -9.91 13.23
N SER A 387 -6.24 -10.95 12.40
CA SER A 387 -6.24 -12.34 12.85
C SER A 387 -5.06 -13.08 12.26
N PHE A 388 -4.38 -13.89 13.07
CA PHE A 388 -3.28 -14.72 12.63
C PHE A 388 -3.70 -15.77 11.59
N MET A 389 -4.99 -16.12 11.51
CA MET A 389 -5.52 -17.01 10.47
C MET A 389 -5.42 -16.44 9.06
N GLU A 390 -5.39 -15.11 8.92
CA GLU A 390 -5.11 -14.48 7.63
C GLU A 390 -3.67 -14.78 7.15
N CYS A 391 -2.79 -15.19 8.08
CA CYS A 391 -1.40 -15.55 7.87
C CYS A 391 -1.16 -16.98 8.38
N ASN A 392 -1.88 -17.96 7.82
CA ASN A 392 -1.77 -19.37 8.23
C ASN A 392 -0.34 -19.96 8.17
N CYS A 393 0.60 -19.30 7.48
CA CYS A 393 1.98 -19.74 7.34
C CYS A 393 2.77 -19.72 8.64
N ILE A 394 2.38 -18.89 9.61
CA ILE A 394 3.09 -18.75 10.90
C ILE A 394 2.52 -19.64 12.01
N LEU A 395 1.38 -20.28 11.77
CA LEU A 395 0.64 -21.05 12.77
C LEU A 395 1.07 -22.51 12.77
N THR A 396 1.34 -23.03 13.97
CA THR A 396 1.60 -24.46 14.19
C THR A 396 0.36 -25.31 13.87
N THR A 397 0.59 -26.60 13.60
CA THR A 397 -0.48 -27.59 13.42
C THR A 397 -1.41 -27.64 14.63
N HIS A 398 -0.89 -27.42 15.84
CA HIS A 398 -1.69 -27.39 17.05
C HIS A 398 -2.74 -26.27 17.01
N ILE A 399 -2.31 -25.02 16.81
CA ILE A 399 -3.22 -23.86 16.76
C ILE A 399 -4.24 -24.02 15.63
N LYS A 400 -3.81 -24.48 14.44
CA LYS A 400 -4.71 -24.76 13.32
C LYS A 400 -5.79 -25.80 13.66
N SER A 401 -5.43 -26.86 14.39
CA SER A 401 -6.39 -27.89 14.80
C SER A 401 -7.41 -27.36 15.81
N VAL A 402 -6.99 -26.54 16.77
CA VAL A 402 -7.88 -25.90 17.75
C VAL A 402 -8.82 -24.93 17.04
N TRP A 403 -8.30 -24.14 16.11
CA TRP A 403 -9.11 -23.23 15.30
C TRP A 403 -10.18 -24.00 14.51
N MET A 404 -9.83 -25.11 13.87
CA MET A 404 -10.79 -25.97 13.17
C MET A 404 -11.88 -26.50 14.09
N VAL A 405 -11.57 -26.78 15.37
CA VAL A 405 -12.58 -27.15 16.37
C VAL A 405 -13.54 -25.98 16.64
N TYR A 406 -13.03 -24.74 16.79
CA TYR A 406 -13.88 -23.56 16.95
C TYR A 406 -14.78 -23.33 15.74
N ASP A 407 -14.23 -23.41 14.53
CA ASP A 407 -14.98 -23.19 13.29
C ASP A 407 -16.11 -24.21 13.14
N ASN A 408 -15.81 -25.49 13.33
CA ASN A 408 -16.81 -26.56 13.33
C ASN A 408 -17.91 -26.32 14.39
N ARG A 409 -17.55 -25.90 15.61
CA ARG A 409 -18.55 -25.64 16.67
C ARG A 409 -19.46 -24.48 16.32
N VAL A 410 -18.92 -23.41 15.72
CA VAL A 410 -19.71 -22.25 15.30
C VAL A 410 -20.63 -22.62 14.14
N HIS A 411 -20.12 -23.35 13.14
CA HIS A 411 -20.96 -23.88 12.06
C HIS A 411 -22.09 -24.76 12.59
N MET A 412 -21.80 -25.70 13.50
CA MET A 412 -22.83 -26.53 14.14
C MET A 412 -23.89 -25.70 14.88
N LEU A 413 -23.50 -24.61 15.55
CA LEU A 413 -24.45 -23.73 16.25
C LEU A 413 -25.30 -22.92 15.27
N GLN A 414 -24.71 -22.45 14.17
CA GLN A 414 -25.42 -21.75 13.09
C GLN A 414 -26.46 -22.66 12.43
N GLU A 415 -26.06 -23.88 12.06
CA GLU A 415 -26.96 -24.89 11.47
C GLU A 415 -28.12 -25.26 12.41
N ARG A 416 -27.85 -25.42 13.71
CA ARG A 416 -28.90 -25.65 14.72
C ARG A 416 -29.88 -24.48 14.80
N ARG A 417 -29.38 -23.24 14.82
CA ARG A 417 -30.21 -22.03 14.84
C ARG A 417 -31.08 -21.92 13.58
N LEU A 418 -30.48 -22.15 12.41
CA LEU A 418 -31.21 -22.17 11.13
C LEU A 418 -32.29 -23.25 11.13
N THR A 419 -31.97 -24.47 11.55
CA THR A 419 -32.92 -25.59 11.66
C THR A 419 -34.09 -25.24 12.59
N HIS A 420 -33.83 -24.60 13.73
CA HIS A 420 -34.89 -24.14 14.64
C HIS A 420 -35.79 -23.10 13.98
N ILE A 421 -35.23 -22.13 13.25
CA ILE A 421 -35.98 -21.10 12.52
C ILE A 421 -36.83 -21.75 11.40
N TYR A 422 -36.25 -22.65 10.61
CA TYR A 422 -36.95 -23.38 9.57
C TYR A 422 -38.08 -24.24 10.13
N SER A 423 -37.87 -24.93 11.26
CA SER A 423 -38.90 -25.71 11.94
C SER A 423 -40.06 -24.84 12.42
N LEU A 424 -39.80 -23.61 12.88
CA LEU A 424 -40.84 -22.67 13.29
C LEU A 424 -41.63 -22.12 12.09
N LEU A 425 -40.97 -21.88 10.95
CA LEU A 425 -41.58 -21.27 9.76
C LEU A 425 -42.30 -22.27 8.84
N ARG A 426 -41.78 -23.49 8.67
CA ARG A 426 -42.29 -24.50 7.73
C ARG A 426 -42.81 -25.79 8.37
N GLY A 427 -42.72 -25.95 9.69
CA GLY A 427 -43.24 -27.13 10.41
C GLY A 427 -42.53 -28.45 10.07
N GLN A 428 -41.44 -28.41 9.29
CA GLN A 428 -40.57 -29.55 8.99
C GLN A 428 -39.20 -29.33 9.60
N GLN A 429 -38.63 -30.38 10.19
CA GLN A 429 -37.24 -30.42 10.65
C GLN A 429 -36.35 -30.82 9.46
N PRO A 430 -35.59 -29.89 8.85
CA PRO A 430 -34.54 -30.30 7.92
C PRO A 430 -33.50 -31.09 8.73
N THR A 431 -33.36 -32.38 8.46
CA THR A 431 -32.29 -33.18 9.07
C THR A 431 -31.01 -32.90 8.28
N PRO A 432 -29.90 -32.44 8.91
CA PRO A 432 -28.64 -32.13 8.22
C PRO A 432 -27.87 -33.38 7.77
N TYR A 433 -28.55 -34.55 7.75
CA TYR A 433 -27.97 -35.83 7.39
C TYR A 433 -28.56 -36.30 6.07
N LEU A 434 -27.69 -36.69 5.14
CA LEU A 434 -28.08 -37.41 3.94
C LEU A 434 -28.58 -38.80 4.33
N LYS A 435 -29.90 -39.02 4.23
CA LYS A 435 -30.50 -40.33 4.48
C LYS A 435 -30.46 -41.15 3.21
N LEU A 436 -29.54 -42.12 3.15
CA LEU A 436 -29.46 -43.08 2.06
C LEU A 436 -30.16 -44.37 2.46
N THR A 437 -31.09 -44.83 1.64
CA THR A 437 -31.65 -46.19 1.74
C THR A 437 -30.90 -47.09 0.77
N VAL A 438 -30.06 -47.99 1.31
CA VAL A 438 -29.23 -48.92 0.53
C VAL A 438 -29.57 -50.37 0.87
N GLN A 439 -29.61 -51.24 -0.14
CA GLN A 439 -29.74 -52.68 0.09
C GLN A 439 -28.41 -53.29 0.53
N ARG A 440 -28.46 -54.27 1.45
CA ARG A 440 -27.25 -54.91 1.99
C ARG A 440 -26.40 -55.59 0.93
N ASP A 441 -27.05 -56.20 -0.05
CA ASP A 441 -26.37 -57.00 -1.08
C ASP A 441 -25.69 -56.13 -2.16
N ASN A 442 -26.14 -54.86 -2.32
CA ASN A 442 -25.65 -53.90 -3.32
C ASN A 442 -25.28 -52.54 -2.72
N LEU A 443 -24.64 -52.59 -1.55
CA LEU A 443 -24.37 -51.42 -0.71
C LEU A 443 -23.62 -50.30 -1.44
N ILE A 444 -22.64 -50.66 -2.27
CA ILE A 444 -21.78 -49.70 -2.99
C ILE A 444 -22.54 -49.05 -4.15
N GLN A 445 -23.23 -49.85 -4.97
CA GLN A 445 -23.92 -49.35 -6.16
C GLN A 445 -25.11 -48.46 -5.79
N ASP A 446 -25.90 -48.88 -4.80
CA ASP A 446 -27.04 -48.09 -4.32
C ASP A 446 -26.57 -46.81 -3.64
N ALA A 447 -25.45 -46.82 -2.92
CA ALA A 447 -24.89 -45.60 -2.33
C ALA A 447 -24.47 -44.59 -3.41
N LEU A 448 -23.76 -45.03 -4.44
CA LEU A 448 -23.32 -44.17 -5.54
C LEU A 448 -24.49 -43.57 -6.32
N VAL A 449 -25.51 -44.38 -6.63
CA VAL A 449 -26.72 -43.91 -7.33
C VAL A 449 -27.48 -42.89 -6.48
N ASN A 450 -27.74 -43.19 -5.21
CA ASN A 450 -28.46 -42.27 -4.34
C ASN A 450 -27.68 -40.97 -4.05
N VAL A 451 -26.35 -41.02 -3.97
CA VAL A 451 -25.54 -39.81 -3.87
C VAL A 451 -25.66 -38.99 -5.15
N SER A 452 -25.50 -39.61 -6.33
CA SER A 452 -25.60 -38.91 -7.61
C SER A 452 -26.98 -38.27 -7.88
N LEU A 453 -28.07 -38.88 -7.41
CA LEU A 453 -29.44 -38.39 -7.59
C LEU A 453 -29.79 -37.19 -6.68
N ASN A 454 -29.07 -36.99 -5.57
CA ASN A 454 -29.28 -35.84 -4.67
C ASN A 454 -28.45 -34.60 -5.08
N TYR A 455 -27.64 -34.70 -6.14
CA TYR A 455 -26.83 -33.60 -6.68
C TYR A 455 -27.48 -32.88 -7.89
N TYR A 456 -28.67 -33.33 -8.33
CA TYR A 456 -29.54 -32.66 -9.31
C TYR A 456 -30.84 -32.26 -8.63
#